data_AF-A0A2A2SDK6-F1
#
_entry.id   AF-A0A2A2SDK6-F1
#
_cell.length_a   1.000
_cell.length_b   1.000
_cell.length_c   1.000
_cell.angle_alpha   90.00
_cell.angle_beta   90.00
_cell.angle_gamma   90.00
#
_symmetry.space_group_name_H-M   'P 1'
#
loop_
_entity.id
_entity.type
_entity.pdbx_description
1 polymer ?
#
loop_
_entity_poly.entity_id
_entity_poly.type
_entity_poly.pdbx_seq_one_letter_code
_entity_poly.pdbx_strand_id
1 'polypeptide(L)'
;MPRRTCPRTQALENQSFLRALRETGNAREAARAVGLSRTRFTKRRAADPAFAAEWDAALVLAQAGLKGLRMAAAASPSALRPTPVRVGGQGKVQLRRPAANAKLTRDHEQRFLLALSASANVRLASAAAGLSHATFYARKRRSRAFAREWRAALEQGYARVEMAAVAAADPDSYRDDAWSHNHPPELPPMTAAQALQLLYLHQKEVRLAHEPAAVKRRRGEPDEVYWERVHAIREARADAAREDFRRAEAMRQVHGEGSPYHRWVVMPDLSQVGGWSKADPDKPAHDPGRALFGGWRIRDWEEGQ
;
A
#
# COMPACT_ATOMS: atom_id res chain seq x y z
N MET A 1 -16.79 27.31 15.81
CA MET A 1 -17.97 27.41 16.72
C MET A 1 -18.55 26.01 16.94
N PRO A 2 -18.39 25.38 18.12
CA PRO A 2 -19.08 24.12 18.39
C PRO A 2 -20.57 24.41 18.54
N ARG A 3 -21.41 23.82 17.67
CA ARG A 3 -22.87 23.93 17.77
C ARG A 3 -23.29 23.33 19.10
N ARG A 4 -23.73 24.16 20.05
CA ARG A 4 -24.35 23.71 21.30
C ARG A 4 -25.61 22.93 20.90
N THR A 5 -25.58 21.60 21.04
CA THR A 5 -26.75 20.77 20.78
C THR A 5 -27.88 21.16 21.73
N CYS A 6 -29.05 21.48 21.18
CA CYS A 6 -30.24 21.77 21.96
C CYS A 6 -30.64 20.52 22.80
N PRO A 7 -30.97 20.66 24.10
CA PRO A 7 -31.29 19.53 24.98
C PRO A 7 -32.42 18.63 24.44
N ARG A 8 -33.39 19.21 23.73
CA ARG A 8 -34.53 18.48 23.13
C ARG A 8 -34.08 17.55 22.00
N THR A 9 -33.17 18.01 21.14
CA THR A 9 -32.61 17.18 20.05
C THR A 9 -31.81 16.02 20.60
N GLN A 10 -31.04 16.25 21.66
CA GLN A 10 -30.30 15.19 22.34
C GLN A 10 -31.22 14.12 22.95
N ALA A 11 -32.33 14.52 23.56
CA ALA A 11 -33.30 13.57 24.10
C ALA A 11 -33.91 12.68 23.01
N LEU A 12 -34.27 13.24 21.85
CA LEU A 12 -34.80 12.48 20.70
C LEU A 12 -33.77 11.50 20.11
N GLU A 13 -32.51 11.94 19.98
CA GLU A 13 -31.40 11.07 19.56
C GLU A 13 -31.21 9.90 20.54
N ASN A 14 -31.27 10.17 21.84
CA ASN A 14 -31.14 9.16 22.89
C ASN A 14 -32.32 8.16 22.85
N GLN A 15 -33.55 8.63 22.71
CA GLN A 15 -34.73 7.75 22.60
C GLN A 15 -34.68 6.86 21.35
N SER A 16 -34.27 7.42 20.21
CA SER A 16 -34.12 6.67 18.95
C SER A 16 -33.03 5.59 19.08
N PHE A 17 -31.92 5.94 19.73
CA PHE A 17 -30.84 5.00 20.02
C PHE A 17 -31.29 3.87 20.96
N LEU A 18 -31.99 4.18 22.04
CA LEU A 18 -32.48 3.18 23.00
C LEU A 18 -33.54 2.26 22.40
N ARG A 19 -34.37 2.75 21.47
CA ARG A 19 -35.28 1.91 20.68
C ARG A 19 -34.49 0.91 19.82
N ALA A 20 -33.54 1.40 19.03
CA ALA A 20 -32.70 0.53 18.20
C ALA A 20 -31.83 -0.44 19.03
N LEU A 21 -31.43 -0.04 20.25
CA LEU A 21 -30.69 -0.89 21.17
C LEU A 21 -31.55 -2.03 21.73
N ARG A 22 -32.82 -1.76 22.07
CA ARG A 22 -33.80 -2.78 22.49
C ARG A 22 -34.04 -3.84 21.41
N GLU A 23 -34.03 -3.43 20.15
CA GLU A 23 -34.22 -4.34 19.03
C GLU A 23 -32.97 -5.18 18.74
N THR A 24 -31.78 -4.56 18.75
CA THR A 24 -30.56 -5.19 18.25
C THR A 24 -29.69 -5.85 19.34
N GLY A 25 -29.78 -5.37 20.58
CA GLY A 25 -28.86 -5.73 21.66
C GLY A 25 -27.39 -5.34 21.39
N ASN A 26 -27.13 -4.54 20.34
CA ASN A 26 -25.80 -4.20 19.87
C ASN A 26 -25.64 -2.69 19.68
N ALA A 27 -24.93 -2.05 20.60
CA ALA A 27 -24.72 -0.61 20.60
C ALA A 27 -24.07 -0.04 19.33
N ARG A 28 -23.26 -0.82 18.61
CA ARG A 28 -22.67 -0.37 17.33
C ARG A 28 -23.73 -0.30 16.23
N GLU A 29 -24.58 -1.32 16.14
CA GLU A 29 -25.66 -1.35 15.14
C GLU A 29 -26.76 -0.34 15.50
N ALA A 30 -27.11 -0.19 16.79
CA ALA A 30 -28.05 0.83 17.23
C ALA A 30 -27.57 2.26 16.89
N ALA A 31 -26.29 2.56 17.13
CA ALA A 31 -25.73 3.86 16.77
C ALA A 31 -25.74 4.11 15.25
N ARG A 32 -25.43 3.07 14.47
CA ARG A 32 -25.49 3.13 13.00
C ARG A 32 -26.92 3.33 12.49
N ALA A 33 -27.92 2.68 13.09
CA ALA A 33 -29.32 2.85 12.71
C ALA A 33 -29.81 4.30 12.90
N VAL A 34 -29.28 4.99 13.91
CA VAL A 34 -29.55 6.42 14.16
C VAL A 34 -28.64 7.34 13.32
N GLY A 35 -27.63 6.80 12.63
CA GLY A 35 -26.67 7.59 11.82
C GLY A 35 -25.65 8.36 12.64
N LEU A 36 -25.43 8.00 13.91
CA LEU A 36 -24.53 8.70 14.83
C LEU A 36 -23.39 7.80 15.33
N SER A 37 -22.29 8.42 15.77
CA SER A 37 -21.15 7.68 16.31
C SER A 37 -21.47 7.05 17.67
N ARG A 38 -21.16 5.75 17.83
CA ARG A 38 -21.27 5.03 19.11
C ARG A 38 -20.57 5.78 20.25
N THR A 39 -19.42 6.38 19.98
CA THR A 39 -18.61 7.09 20.98
C THR A 39 -19.39 8.26 21.62
N ARG A 40 -20.31 8.86 20.87
CA ARG A 40 -21.19 9.93 21.37
C ARG A 40 -22.10 9.42 22.48
N PHE A 41 -22.78 8.29 22.23
CA PHE A 41 -23.69 7.69 23.18
C PHE A 41 -22.97 7.10 24.40
N THR A 42 -21.76 6.56 24.23
CA THR A 42 -20.95 6.12 25.39
C THR A 42 -20.50 7.29 26.27
N LYS A 43 -20.17 8.45 25.68
CA LYS A 43 -19.87 9.66 26.46
C LYS A 43 -21.10 10.16 27.23
N ARG A 44 -22.27 10.16 26.58
CA ARG A 44 -23.54 10.51 27.25
C ARG A 44 -23.87 9.56 28.40
N ARG A 45 -23.67 8.25 28.21
CA ARG A 45 -23.84 7.24 29.27
C ARG A 45 -22.95 7.51 30.49
N ALA A 46 -21.73 7.97 30.28
CA ALA A 46 -20.83 8.29 31.39
C ALA A 46 -21.23 9.57 32.13
N ALA A 47 -21.89 10.52 31.44
CA ALA A 47 -22.26 11.82 32.01
C ALA A 47 -23.67 11.84 32.64
N ASP A 48 -24.58 10.98 32.18
CA ASP A 48 -26.00 10.97 32.57
C ASP A 48 -26.39 9.60 33.16
N PRO A 49 -26.56 9.50 34.49
CA PRO A 49 -26.96 8.26 35.16
C PRO A 49 -28.34 7.74 34.73
N ALA A 50 -29.29 8.62 34.40
CA ALA A 50 -30.63 8.21 33.98
C ALA A 50 -30.56 7.52 32.61
N PHE A 51 -29.82 8.10 31.67
CA PHE A 51 -29.56 7.49 30.37
C PHE A 51 -28.77 6.17 30.49
N ALA A 52 -27.87 6.05 31.48
CA ALA A 52 -27.18 4.80 31.76
C ALA A 52 -28.14 3.70 32.25
N ALA A 53 -29.07 4.02 33.15
CA ALA A 53 -30.08 3.08 33.62
C ALA A 53 -31.01 2.64 32.48
N GLU A 54 -31.48 3.57 31.64
CA GLU A 54 -32.30 3.24 30.46
C GLU A 54 -31.55 2.37 29.44
N TRP A 55 -30.24 2.61 29.28
CA TRP A 55 -29.39 1.77 28.43
C TRP A 55 -29.31 0.33 28.93
N ASP A 56 -29.08 0.16 30.23
CA ASP A 56 -28.98 -1.17 30.83
C ASP A 56 -30.33 -1.89 30.80
N ALA A 57 -31.44 -1.20 31.06
CA ALA A 57 -32.79 -1.73 30.87
C ALA A 57 -33.04 -2.15 29.41
N ALA A 58 -32.62 -1.33 28.44
CA ALA A 58 -32.73 -1.65 27.01
C ALA A 58 -31.94 -2.91 26.63
N LEU A 59 -30.75 -3.13 27.21
CA LEU A 59 -29.97 -4.34 26.99
C LEU A 59 -30.63 -5.59 27.59
N VAL A 60 -31.26 -5.47 28.77
CA VAL A 60 -32.00 -6.58 29.39
C VAL A 60 -33.20 -6.97 28.53
N LEU A 61 -33.99 -5.99 28.07
CA LEU A 61 -35.13 -6.23 27.17
C LEU A 61 -34.69 -6.85 25.85
N ALA A 62 -33.60 -6.36 25.25
CA ALA A 62 -33.05 -6.95 24.04
C ALA A 62 -32.63 -8.41 24.26
N GLN A 63 -31.96 -8.72 25.37
CA GLN A 63 -31.56 -10.09 25.68
C GLN A 63 -32.76 -11.02 25.86
N ALA A 64 -33.82 -10.57 26.53
CA ALA A 64 -35.06 -11.32 26.68
C ALA A 64 -35.73 -11.61 25.33
N GLY A 65 -35.90 -10.58 24.48
CA GLY A 65 -36.49 -10.72 23.15
C GLY A 65 -35.66 -11.61 22.21
N LEU A 66 -34.33 -11.45 22.22
CA LEU A 66 -33.42 -12.23 21.38
C LEU A 66 -33.28 -13.67 21.84
N LYS A 67 -33.41 -13.96 23.14
CA LYS A 67 -33.48 -15.33 23.66
C LYS A 67 -34.75 -16.03 23.14
N GLY A 68 -35.89 -15.34 23.12
CA GLY A 68 -37.14 -15.83 22.54
C GLY A 68 -37.02 -16.10 21.04
N LEU A 69 -36.49 -15.14 20.27
CA LEU A 69 -36.25 -15.30 18.82
C LEU A 69 -35.26 -16.42 18.48
N ARG A 70 -34.25 -16.66 19.33
CA ARG A 70 -33.31 -17.78 19.15
C ARG A 70 -34.00 -19.13 19.32
N MET A 71 -34.89 -19.29 20.29
CA MET A 71 -35.64 -20.54 20.46
C MET A 71 -36.54 -20.82 19.25
N ALA A 72 -37.14 -19.79 18.67
CA ALA A 72 -37.92 -19.90 17.44
C ALA A 72 -37.06 -20.14 16.18
N ALA A 73 -35.91 -19.47 16.05
CA ALA A 73 -35.02 -19.62 14.89
C ALA A 73 -34.28 -20.97 14.86
N ALA A 74 -34.09 -21.64 16.01
CA ALA A 74 -33.58 -23.01 16.05
C ALA A 74 -34.54 -24.02 15.36
N ALA A 75 -35.81 -23.65 15.17
CA ALA A 75 -36.80 -24.47 14.47
C ALA A 75 -36.88 -24.21 12.96
N SER A 76 -36.19 -23.19 12.41
CA SER A 76 -36.19 -22.94 10.95
C SER A 76 -34.95 -22.14 10.48
N PRO A 77 -33.99 -22.79 9.80
CA PRO A 77 -32.78 -22.12 9.32
C PRO A 77 -32.98 -21.52 7.92
N SER A 78 -33.30 -20.23 7.84
CA SER A 78 -33.24 -19.48 6.56
C SER A 78 -32.08 -18.49 6.54
N ALA A 79 -31.27 -18.55 5.48
CA ALA A 79 -29.96 -17.91 5.35
C ALA A 79 -29.99 -16.37 5.14
N LEU A 80 -31.16 -15.77 4.99
CA LEU A 80 -31.31 -14.36 4.60
C LEU A 80 -31.75 -13.42 5.73
N ARG A 81 -31.97 -13.94 6.96
CA ARG A 81 -32.39 -13.12 8.11
C ARG A 81 -31.23 -12.79 9.05
N PRO A 82 -31.20 -11.59 9.66
CA PRO A 82 -30.21 -11.26 10.68
C PRO A 82 -30.33 -12.28 11.81
N THR A 83 -29.25 -13.03 12.05
CA THR A 83 -29.24 -14.18 12.94
C THR A 83 -28.80 -13.75 14.34
N PRO A 84 -29.48 -14.20 15.41
CA PRO A 84 -29.03 -13.94 16.77
C PRO A 84 -27.75 -14.73 17.05
N VAL A 85 -26.62 -14.02 17.26
CA VAL A 85 -25.29 -14.62 17.50
C VAL A 85 -24.90 -14.44 18.97
N ARG A 86 -24.36 -15.50 19.59
CA ARG A 86 -23.70 -15.40 20.91
C ARG A 86 -22.32 -14.78 20.76
N VAL A 87 -21.99 -13.81 21.59
CA VAL A 87 -20.67 -13.14 21.55
C VAL A 87 -19.96 -13.33 22.89
N GLY A 88 -18.83 -14.04 22.85
CA GLY A 88 -17.85 -14.11 23.95
C GLY A 88 -18.28 -14.91 25.18
N GLY A 89 -17.33 -15.13 26.10
CA GLY A 89 -17.44 -16.04 27.26
C GLY A 89 -18.54 -15.72 28.28
N GLN A 90 -19.23 -14.58 28.17
CA GLN A 90 -20.35 -14.20 29.05
C GLN A 90 -21.75 -14.54 28.48
N GLY A 91 -21.85 -15.23 27.33
CA GLY A 91 -23.12 -15.80 26.86
C GLY A 91 -24.20 -14.81 26.36
N LYS A 92 -23.87 -13.52 26.20
CA LYS A 92 -24.81 -12.48 25.74
C LYS A 92 -25.21 -12.71 24.27
N VAL A 93 -26.50 -12.66 23.98
CA VAL A 93 -27.07 -12.81 22.63
C VAL A 93 -27.21 -11.42 21.99
N GLN A 94 -26.71 -11.25 20.77
CA GLN A 94 -26.79 -10.00 20.01
C GLN A 94 -27.25 -10.29 18.59
N LEU A 95 -28.08 -9.41 18.00
CA LEU A 95 -28.25 -9.43 16.55
C LEU A 95 -26.98 -8.91 15.91
N ARG A 96 -26.37 -9.76 15.10
CA ARG A 96 -25.31 -9.36 14.18
C ARG A 96 -25.83 -9.61 12.78
N ARG A 97 -25.53 -8.70 11.87
CA ARG A 97 -25.55 -9.08 10.46
C ARG A 97 -24.61 -10.28 10.31
N PRO A 98 -24.99 -11.30 9.52
CA PRO A 98 -24.04 -12.34 9.16
C PRO A 98 -22.76 -11.64 8.74
N ALA A 99 -21.65 -12.00 9.38
CA ALA A 99 -20.38 -11.40 9.02
C ALA A 99 -20.25 -11.55 7.50
N ALA A 100 -19.83 -10.49 6.81
CA ALA A 100 -19.36 -10.59 5.44
C ALA A 100 -18.06 -11.42 5.35
N ASN A 101 -17.91 -12.43 6.20
CA ASN A 101 -17.07 -13.59 5.98
C ASN A 101 -17.73 -14.46 4.90
N ALA A 102 -18.15 -13.84 3.79
CA ALA A 102 -18.25 -14.57 2.54
C ALA A 102 -16.88 -15.19 2.35
N LYS A 103 -16.83 -16.53 2.34
CA LYS A 103 -15.59 -17.26 2.13
C LYS A 103 -14.99 -16.70 0.84
N LEU A 104 -13.73 -16.28 0.90
CA LEU A 104 -13.02 -15.79 -0.28
C LEU A 104 -13.11 -16.87 -1.36
N THR A 105 -13.79 -16.57 -2.46
CA THR A 105 -13.90 -17.46 -3.62
C THR A 105 -12.93 -17.03 -4.71
N ARG A 106 -12.73 -17.90 -5.71
CA ARG A 106 -11.88 -17.59 -6.86
C ARG A 106 -12.41 -16.40 -7.69
N ASP A 107 -13.73 -16.24 -7.78
CA ASP A 107 -14.35 -15.10 -8.46
C ASP A 107 -14.01 -13.77 -7.76
N HIS A 108 -14.03 -13.73 -6.42
CA HIS A 108 -13.58 -12.57 -5.65
C HIS A 108 -12.10 -12.27 -5.88
N GLU A 109 -11.24 -13.30 -5.94
CA GLU A 109 -9.81 -13.14 -6.26
C GLU A 109 -9.61 -12.55 -7.66
N GLN A 110 -10.36 -13.03 -8.67
CA GLN A 110 -10.25 -12.57 -10.04
C GLN A 110 -10.71 -11.11 -10.19
N ARG A 111 -11.86 -10.75 -9.63
CA ARG A 111 -12.37 -9.37 -9.65
C ARG A 111 -11.42 -8.41 -8.95
N PHE A 112 -10.83 -8.85 -7.84
CA PHE A 112 -9.84 -8.07 -7.12
C PHE A 112 -8.59 -7.83 -7.97
N LEU A 113 -8.02 -8.87 -8.57
CA LEU A 113 -6.81 -8.77 -9.39
C LEU A 113 -7.03 -7.91 -10.63
N LEU A 114 -8.18 -8.04 -11.29
CA LEU A 114 -8.57 -7.22 -12.43
C LEU A 114 -8.68 -5.73 -12.07
N ALA A 115 -9.35 -5.41 -10.95
CA ALA A 115 -9.48 -4.04 -10.49
C ALA A 115 -8.13 -3.46 -10.00
N LEU A 116 -7.26 -4.31 -9.43
CA LEU A 116 -5.93 -3.92 -8.99
C LEU A 116 -5.01 -3.62 -10.19
N SER A 117 -5.06 -4.43 -11.25
CA SER A 117 -4.29 -4.17 -12.48
C SER A 117 -4.77 -2.98 -13.26
N ALA A 118 -6.02 -2.55 -13.08
CA ALA A 118 -6.54 -1.32 -13.68
C ALA A 118 -6.10 -0.06 -12.92
N SER A 119 -5.92 -0.13 -11.59
CA SER A 119 -5.89 1.09 -10.76
C SER A 119 -4.74 1.22 -9.77
N ALA A 120 -3.99 0.14 -9.52
CA ALA A 120 -3.04 0.00 -8.41
C ALA A 120 -3.63 0.31 -7.02
N ASN A 121 -4.95 0.51 -6.88
CA ASN A 121 -5.57 0.94 -5.63
C ASN A 121 -6.23 -0.25 -4.92
N VAL A 122 -5.56 -0.76 -3.88
CA VAL A 122 -6.01 -1.93 -3.11
C VAL A 122 -7.39 -1.72 -2.46
N ARG A 123 -7.71 -0.51 -2.01
CA ARG A 123 -9.01 -0.23 -1.37
C ARG A 123 -10.11 -0.27 -2.40
N LEU A 124 -9.91 0.35 -3.55
CA LEU A 124 -10.85 0.34 -4.67
C LEU A 124 -11.03 -1.09 -5.22
N ALA A 125 -9.94 -1.82 -5.42
CA ALA A 125 -9.97 -3.21 -5.86
C ALA A 125 -10.71 -4.12 -4.86
N SER A 126 -10.54 -3.89 -3.55
CA SER A 126 -11.28 -4.63 -2.52
C SER A 126 -12.78 -4.33 -2.55
N ALA A 127 -13.17 -3.08 -2.79
CA ALA A 127 -14.56 -2.68 -2.93
C ALA A 127 -15.20 -3.30 -4.18
N ALA A 128 -14.51 -3.31 -5.32
CA ALA A 128 -14.95 -3.96 -6.56
C ALA A 128 -15.15 -5.47 -6.38
N ALA A 129 -14.33 -6.11 -5.55
CA ALA A 129 -14.45 -7.52 -5.20
C ALA A 129 -15.38 -7.78 -4.00
N GLY A 130 -16.08 -6.78 -3.47
CA GLY A 130 -17.09 -6.97 -2.41
C GLY A 130 -16.58 -7.46 -1.04
N LEU A 131 -15.26 -7.47 -0.82
CA LEU A 131 -14.64 -7.96 0.42
C LEU A 131 -13.67 -6.94 1.00
N SER A 132 -13.38 -7.06 2.30
CA SER A 132 -12.39 -6.20 2.96
C SER A 132 -10.98 -6.44 2.40
N HIS A 133 -10.21 -5.36 2.19
CA HIS A 133 -8.78 -5.43 1.85
C HIS A 133 -7.97 -6.33 2.81
N ALA A 134 -8.36 -6.41 4.09
CA ALA A 134 -7.72 -7.28 5.07
C ALA A 134 -7.81 -8.77 4.69
N THR A 135 -8.94 -9.20 4.09
CA THR A 135 -9.14 -10.57 3.61
C THR A 135 -8.14 -10.92 2.51
N PHE A 136 -7.92 -9.99 1.59
CA PHE A 136 -7.00 -10.15 0.48
C PHE A 136 -5.53 -10.14 0.90
N TYR A 137 -5.14 -9.29 1.86
CA TYR A 137 -3.81 -9.35 2.47
C TYR A 137 -3.57 -10.67 3.22
N ALA A 138 -4.59 -11.19 3.92
CA ALA A 138 -4.49 -12.50 4.56
C ALA A 138 -4.32 -13.62 3.53
N ARG A 139 -5.00 -13.53 2.38
CA ARG A 139 -4.82 -14.46 1.26
C ARG A 139 -3.42 -14.40 0.67
N LYS A 140 -2.90 -13.19 0.40
CA LYS A 140 -1.54 -12.95 -0.10
C LYS A 140 -0.47 -13.58 0.79
N ARG A 141 -0.62 -13.51 2.11
CA ARG A 141 0.32 -14.15 3.06
C ARG A 141 0.28 -15.68 3.01
N ARG A 142 -0.89 -16.28 2.72
CA ARG A 142 -1.10 -17.74 2.75
C ARG A 142 -0.81 -18.43 1.42
N SER A 143 -1.02 -17.74 0.30
CA SER A 143 -0.88 -18.31 -1.05
C SER A 143 0.24 -17.62 -1.83
N ARG A 144 1.31 -18.36 -2.11
CA ARG A 144 2.42 -17.87 -2.94
C ARG A 144 1.97 -17.58 -4.38
N ALA A 145 1.05 -18.37 -4.93
CA ALA A 145 0.50 -18.15 -6.26
C ALA A 145 -0.27 -16.83 -6.33
N PHE A 146 -1.18 -16.60 -5.39
CA PHE A 146 -1.92 -15.34 -5.32
C PHE A 146 -1.00 -14.14 -5.09
N ALA A 147 0.08 -14.30 -4.31
CA ALA A 147 1.07 -13.25 -4.13
C ALA A 147 1.92 -12.96 -5.39
N ARG A 148 2.04 -13.90 -6.33
CA ARG A 148 2.64 -13.65 -7.66
C ARG A 148 1.68 -12.85 -8.52
N GLU A 149 0.44 -13.30 -8.65
CA GLU A 149 -0.60 -12.62 -9.42
C GLU A 149 -0.86 -11.20 -8.91
N TRP A 150 -0.86 -11.02 -7.58
CA TRP A 150 -0.96 -9.70 -6.95
C TRP A 150 0.13 -8.75 -7.43
N ARG A 151 1.38 -9.22 -7.51
CA ARG A 151 2.51 -8.40 -7.92
C ARG A 151 2.43 -8.05 -9.39
N ALA A 152 2.10 -9.03 -10.25
CA ALA A 152 1.87 -8.79 -11.67
C ALA A 152 0.74 -7.78 -11.90
N ALA A 153 -0.37 -7.89 -11.15
CA ALA A 153 -1.45 -6.92 -11.20
C ALA A 153 -0.98 -5.53 -10.73
N LEU A 154 -0.24 -5.43 -9.62
CA LEU A 154 0.30 -4.15 -9.16
C LEU A 154 1.24 -3.50 -10.18
N GLU A 155 2.09 -4.27 -10.84
CA GLU A 155 3.00 -3.79 -11.88
C GLU A 155 2.23 -3.21 -13.08
N GLN A 156 1.20 -3.92 -13.56
CA GLN A 156 0.33 -3.44 -14.63
C GLN A 156 -0.42 -2.16 -14.22
N GLY A 157 -1.00 -2.13 -13.01
CA GLY A 157 -1.71 -0.95 -12.51
C GLY A 157 -0.80 0.24 -12.31
N TYR A 158 0.43 0.00 -11.82
CA TYR A 158 1.45 1.04 -11.64
C TYR A 158 1.82 1.67 -12.98
N ALA A 159 2.12 0.86 -13.99
CA ALA A 159 2.45 1.34 -15.33
C ALA A 159 1.30 2.19 -15.92
N ARG A 160 0.04 1.78 -15.74
CA ARG A 160 -1.12 2.55 -16.19
C ARG A 160 -1.26 3.90 -15.48
N VAL A 161 -1.11 3.92 -14.15
CA VAL A 161 -1.18 5.16 -13.37
C VAL A 161 -0.03 6.10 -13.73
N GLU A 162 1.17 5.56 -13.96
CA GLU A 162 2.34 6.33 -14.39
C GLU A 162 2.10 6.97 -15.76
N MET A 163 1.64 6.19 -16.75
CA MET A 163 1.30 6.71 -18.08
C MET A 163 0.22 7.79 -18.02
N ALA A 164 -0.85 7.58 -17.24
CA ALA A 164 -1.90 8.57 -17.12
C ALA A 164 -1.45 9.84 -16.40
N ALA A 165 -0.55 9.73 -15.41
CA ALA A 165 0.02 10.88 -14.74
C ALA A 165 0.89 11.72 -15.68
N VAL A 166 1.67 11.08 -16.56
CA VAL A 166 2.43 11.75 -17.62
C VAL A 166 1.50 12.43 -18.62
N ALA A 167 0.49 11.71 -19.11
CA ALA A 167 -0.48 12.26 -20.07
C ALA A 167 -1.28 13.45 -19.51
N ALA A 168 -1.61 13.44 -18.22
CA ALA A 168 -2.30 14.54 -17.54
C ALA A 168 -1.39 15.75 -17.26
N ALA A 169 -0.07 15.56 -17.26
CA ALA A 169 0.90 16.63 -17.04
C ALA A 169 1.32 17.34 -18.34
N ASP A 170 1.04 16.75 -19.50
CA ASP A 170 1.35 17.31 -20.82
C ASP A 170 0.33 18.41 -21.21
N PRO A 171 0.74 19.69 -21.29
CA PRO A 171 -0.14 20.79 -21.66
C PRO A 171 -0.53 20.81 -23.13
N ASP A 172 0.08 20.02 -24.00
CA ASP A 172 -0.21 19.94 -25.43
C ASP A 172 -0.89 18.63 -25.83
N SER A 173 -1.13 17.73 -24.87
CA SER A 173 -1.73 16.39 -25.08
C SER A 173 -3.13 16.44 -25.71
N TYR A 174 -3.84 17.57 -25.58
CA TYR A 174 -5.16 17.82 -26.18
C TYR A 174 -5.11 18.63 -27.50
N ARG A 175 -3.92 19.06 -27.97
CA ARG A 175 -3.79 19.93 -29.15
C ARG A 175 -3.79 19.16 -30.48
N ASP A 176 -3.33 17.91 -30.49
CA ASP A 176 -3.22 17.04 -31.67
C ASP A 176 -4.07 15.76 -31.56
N ASP A 177 -5.30 15.87 -31.03
CA ASP A 177 -6.27 14.76 -30.87
C ASP A 177 -6.73 14.13 -32.21
N ALA A 178 -6.36 14.69 -33.36
CA ALA A 178 -6.86 14.25 -34.66
C ALA A 178 -6.20 12.97 -35.21
N TRP A 179 -5.02 12.56 -34.71
CA TRP A 179 -4.29 11.40 -35.24
C TRP A 179 -3.97 10.32 -34.20
N SER A 180 -3.97 10.68 -32.91
CA SER A 180 -3.67 9.77 -31.80
C SER A 180 -4.95 9.20 -31.19
N HIS A 181 -5.30 7.97 -31.55
CA HIS A 181 -6.36 7.21 -30.89
C HIS A 181 -5.92 6.62 -29.52
N ASN A 182 -4.83 7.12 -28.93
CA ASN A 182 -4.39 6.73 -27.60
C ASN A 182 -5.23 7.44 -26.54
N HIS A 183 -6.51 7.09 -26.43
CA HIS A 183 -7.22 7.36 -25.20
C HIS A 183 -6.49 6.59 -24.08
N PRO A 184 -6.00 7.28 -23.02
CA PRO A 184 -5.41 6.59 -21.90
C PRO A 184 -6.42 5.58 -21.36
N PRO A 185 -5.98 4.37 -20.94
CA PRO A 185 -6.89 3.36 -20.43
C PRO A 185 -7.74 3.97 -19.31
N GLU A 186 -9.06 3.76 -19.36
CA GLU A 186 -10.00 4.33 -18.39
C GLU A 186 -9.56 4.01 -16.95
N LEU A 187 -8.87 4.96 -16.33
CA LEU A 187 -8.51 4.86 -14.93
C LEU A 187 -9.74 5.21 -14.12
N PRO A 188 -9.99 4.52 -13.00
CA PRO A 188 -10.99 4.98 -12.05
C PRO A 188 -10.70 6.44 -11.66
N PRO A 189 -11.74 7.28 -11.54
CA PRO A 189 -11.57 8.71 -11.29
C PRO A 189 -10.78 8.91 -9.99
N MET A 190 -9.61 9.53 -10.09
CA MET A 190 -8.73 9.87 -8.98
C MET A 190 -8.01 11.19 -9.24
N THR A 191 -7.70 11.92 -8.17
CA THR A 191 -6.93 13.18 -8.24
C THR A 191 -5.45 12.90 -8.56
N ALA A 192 -4.74 13.89 -9.13
CA ALA A 192 -3.29 13.79 -9.36
C ALA A 192 -2.49 13.45 -8.09
N ALA A 193 -2.89 14.03 -6.94
CA ALA A 193 -2.27 13.72 -5.65
C ALA A 193 -2.47 12.24 -5.24
N GLN A 194 -3.64 11.66 -5.50
CA GLN A 194 -3.90 10.25 -5.26
C GLN A 194 -3.07 9.36 -6.18
N ALA A 195 -2.91 9.74 -7.46
CA ALA A 195 -2.06 9.03 -8.41
C ALA A 195 -0.59 9.01 -7.93
N LEU A 196 -0.02 10.17 -7.59
CA LEU A 196 1.34 10.29 -7.06
C LEU A 196 1.52 9.49 -5.77
N GLN A 197 0.53 9.50 -4.87
CA GLN A 197 0.57 8.70 -3.65
C GLN A 197 0.60 7.20 -3.94
N LEU A 198 -0.19 6.72 -4.92
CA LEU A 198 -0.18 5.32 -5.33
C LEU A 198 1.16 4.92 -5.94
N LEU A 199 1.74 5.76 -6.81
CA LEU A 199 3.08 5.56 -7.35
C LEU A 199 4.11 5.47 -6.23
N TYR A 200 4.14 6.42 -5.31
CA TYR A 200 5.07 6.38 -4.18
C TYR A 200 4.92 5.11 -3.32
N LEU A 201 3.69 4.71 -2.98
CA LEU A 201 3.44 3.53 -2.15
C LEU A 201 3.89 2.23 -2.81
N HIS A 202 3.70 2.11 -4.13
CA HIS A 202 3.98 0.89 -4.87
C HIS A 202 5.36 0.86 -5.53
N GLN A 203 6.09 1.98 -5.57
CA GLN A 203 7.44 2.07 -6.13
C GLN A 203 8.37 1.00 -5.57
N LYS A 204 8.35 0.76 -4.25
CA LYS A 204 9.20 -0.26 -3.62
C LYS A 204 8.76 -1.67 -3.99
N GLU A 205 7.47 -1.91 -4.14
CA GLU A 205 6.93 -3.24 -4.45
C GLU A 205 7.07 -3.59 -5.94
N VAL A 206 7.10 -2.59 -6.83
CA VAL A 206 7.25 -2.77 -8.28
C VAL A 206 8.71 -2.69 -8.70
N ARG A 207 9.41 -1.60 -8.35
CA ARG A 207 10.80 -1.35 -8.80
C ARG A 207 11.86 -2.00 -7.90
N LEU A 208 11.64 -2.01 -6.58
CA LEU A 208 12.65 -2.50 -5.62
C LEU A 208 12.43 -3.94 -5.15
N ALA A 209 11.24 -4.52 -5.35
CA ALA A 209 10.96 -5.90 -4.98
C ALA A 209 11.61 -6.94 -5.91
N HIS A 210 12.41 -6.48 -6.87
CA HIS A 210 13.36 -7.35 -7.56
C HIS A 210 14.40 -7.94 -6.61
N GLU A 211 14.50 -7.54 -5.33
CA GLU A 211 15.19 -8.37 -4.34
C GLU A 211 14.57 -9.77 -4.32
N PRO A 212 15.27 -10.79 -4.84
CA PRO A 212 14.72 -12.13 -4.91
C PRO A 212 14.51 -12.57 -3.46
N ALA A 213 13.48 -13.39 -3.20
CA ALA A 213 13.32 -14.01 -1.89
C ALA A 213 14.60 -14.76 -1.43
N ALA A 214 15.47 -15.10 -2.39
CA ALA A 214 16.79 -15.66 -2.20
C ALA A 214 17.85 -14.70 -1.62
N VAL A 215 17.58 -13.41 -1.41
CA VAL A 215 18.48 -12.48 -0.69
C VAL A 215 18.07 -12.31 0.77
N LYS A 216 16.89 -12.76 1.18
CA LYS A 216 16.51 -12.76 2.60
C LYS A 216 17.19 -13.92 3.34
N ARG A 217 17.75 -13.61 4.51
CA ARG A 217 18.32 -14.61 5.42
C ARG A 217 17.22 -15.55 5.91
N ARG A 218 17.47 -16.86 5.84
CA ARG A 218 16.56 -17.89 6.30
C ARG A 218 16.75 -18.10 7.80
N ARG A 219 15.69 -18.50 8.50
CA ARG A 219 15.76 -18.77 9.94
C ARG A 219 16.68 -19.96 10.20
N GLY A 220 17.75 -19.74 10.99
CA GLY A 220 18.76 -20.76 11.31
C GLY A 220 19.85 -20.92 10.26
N GLU A 221 19.92 -20.05 9.25
CA GLU A 221 20.99 -20.08 8.24
C GLU A 221 22.29 -19.50 8.81
N PRO A 222 23.42 -20.23 8.76
CA PRO A 222 24.72 -19.70 9.15
C PRO A 222 25.18 -18.59 8.20
N ASP A 223 26.04 -17.69 8.67
CA ASP A 223 26.45 -16.48 7.94
C ASP A 223 27.12 -16.78 6.61
N GLU A 224 28.00 -17.78 6.56
CA GLU A 224 28.76 -18.17 5.36
C GLU A 224 27.82 -18.59 4.22
N VAL A 225 26.88 -19.51 4.50
CA VAL A 225 25.88 -19.99 3.53
C VAL A 225 24.98 -18.86 3.03
N TYR A 226 24.66 -17.89 3.90
CA TYR A 226 23.91 -16.70 3.50
C TYR A 226 24.70 -15.86 2.51
N TRP A 227 25.97 -15.56 2.80
CA TRP A 227 26.80 -14.72 1.94
C TRP A 227 27.15 -15.39 0.62
N GLU A 228 27.47 -16.68 0.60
CA GLU A 228 27.69 -17.45 -0.63
C GLU A 228 26.48 -17.38 -1.57
N ARG A 229 25.29 -17.62 -1.03
CA ARG A 229 24.03 -17.53 -1.80
C ARG A 229 23.81 -16.13 -2.34
N VAL A 230 24.03 -15.10 -1.53
CA VAL A 230 23.90 -13.70 -1.96
C VAL A 230 24.93 -13.34 -3.02
N HIS A 231 26.17 -13.83 -2.92
CA HIS A 231 27.23 -13.62 -3.90
C HIS A 231 26.87 -14.26 -5.25
N ALA A 232 26.44 -15.52 -5.24
CA ALA A 232 26.00 -16.23 -6.44
C ALA A 232 24.84 -15.51 -7.16
N ILE A 233 23.90 -14.93 -6.40
CA ILE A 233 22.81 -14.11 -6.97
C ILE A 233 23.33 -12.83 -7.60
N ARG A 234 24.31 -12.16 -6.97
CA ARG A 234 24.92 -10.94 -7.51
C ARG A 234 25.70 -11.22 -8.78
N GLU A 235 26.45 -12.31 -8.81
CA GLU A 235 27.20 -12.76 -9.99
C GLU A 235 26.25 -13.07 -11.15
N ALA A 236 25.22 -13.88 -10.92
CA ALA A 236 24.22 -14.18 -11.95
C ALA A 236 23.53 -12.94 -12.52
N ARG A 237 23.33 -11.89 -11.70
CA ARG A 237 22.80 -10.60 -12.17
C ARG A 237 23.81 -9.84 -13.01
N ALA A 238 25.08 -9.83 -12.62
CA ALA A 238 26.13 -9.21 -13.40
C ALA A 238 26.29 -9.91 -14.75
N ASP A 239 26.15 -11.24 -14.81
CA ASP A 239 26.14 -12.00 -16.05
C ASP A 239 24.96 -11.66 -16.94
N ALA A 240 23.74 -11.65 -16.41
CA ALA A 240 22.55 -11.26 -17.17
C ALA A 240 22.69 -9.82 -17.73
N ALA A 241 23.19 -8.88 -16.93
CA ALA A 241 23.43 -7.50 -17.38
C ALA A 241 24.50 -7.43 -18.49
N ARG A 242 25.56 -8.26 -18.40
CA ARG A 242 26.56 -8.38 -19.48
C ARG A 242 25.95 -8.95 -20.76
N GLU A 243 25.06 -9.94 -20.64
CA GLU A 243 24.36 -10.51 -21.79
C GLU A 243 23.39 -9.52 -22.44
N ASP A 244 22.59 -8.81 -21.64
CA ASP A 244 21.69 -7.76 -22.11
C ASP A 244 22.47 -6.65 -22.80
N PHE A 245 23.62 -6.26 -22.25
CA PHE A 245 24.53 -5.32 -22.90
C PHE A 245 25.03 -5.85 -24.25
N ARG A 246 25.50 -7.09 -24.31
CA ARG A 246 25.94 -7.73 -25.58
C ARG A 246 24.80 -7.77 -26.61
N ARG A 247 23.58 -8.08 -26.19
CA ARG A 247 22.39 -8.08 -27.05
C ARG A 247 22.07 -6.68 -27.55
N ALA A 248 22.13 -5.68 -26.69
CA ALA A 248 21.89 -4.28 -27.05
C ALA A 248 22.95 -3.79 -28.05
N GLU A 249 24.24 -4.07 -27.82
CA GLU A 249 25.31 -3.72 -28.77
C GLU A 249 25.16 -4.46 -30.11
N ALA A 250 24.76 -5.73 -30.11
CA ALA A 250 24.48 -6.47 -31.33
C ALA A 250 23.30 -5.84 -32.12
N MET A 251 22.23 -5.42 -31.43
CA MET A 251 21.12 -4.71 -32.06
C MET A 251 21.57 -3.36 -32.63
N ARG A 252 22.41 -2.59 -31.92
CA ARG A 252 22.99 -1.34 -32.46
C ARG A 252 23.80 -1.57 -33.73
N GLN A 253 24.64 -2.60 -33.76
CA GLN A 253 25.41 -2.96 -34.96
C GLN A 253 24.50 -3.28 -36.15
N VAL A 254 23.42 -4.02 -35.92
CA VAL A 254 22.39 -4.30 -36.96
C VAL A 254 21.72 -3.02 -37.44
N HIS A 255 21.42 -2.09 -36.54
CA HIS A 255 20.83 -0.79 -36.88
C HIS A 255 21.84 0.22 -37.46
N GLY A 256 23.12 -0.12 -37.56
CA GLY A 256 24.17 0.79 -38.03
C GLY A 256 24.48 1.94 -37.06
N GLU A 257 24.06 1.82 -35.80
CA GLU A 257 24.35 2.80 -34.76
C GLU A 257 25.74 2.56 -34.16
N GLY A 258 26.57 3.60 -34.11
CA GLY A 258 27.86 3.53 -33.41
C GLY A 258 27.67 3.37 -31.90
N SER A 259 28.53 2.56 -31.26
CA SER A 259 28.49 2.37 -29.81
C SER A 259 28.65 3.71 -29.07
N PRO A 260 27.77 4.05 -28.11
CA PRO A 260 27.88 5.31 -27.36
C PRO A 260 29.17 5.41 -26.53
N TYR A 261 29.84 4.28 -26.27
CA TYR A 261 31.11 4.22 -25.53
C TYR A 261 32.34 4.45 -26.41
N HIS A 262 32.21 4.41 -27.74
CA HIS A 262 33.30 4.71 -28.67
C HIS A 262 33.31 6.15 -29.17
N ARG A 263 32.30 6.95 -28.79
CA ARG A 263 32.36 8.39 -29.00
C ARG A 263 33.25 8.97 -27.90
N TRP A 264 34.54 9.11 -28.19
CA TRP A 264 35.44 9.90 -27.36
C TRP A 264 34.75 11.23 -27.12
N VAL A 265 34.42 11.53 -25.87
CA VAL A 265 34.03 12.89 -25.50
C VAL A 265 35.24 13.73 -25.86
N VAL A 266 35.11 14.55 -26.89
CA VAL A 266 36.11 15.58 -27.17
C VAL A 266 36.06 16.49 -25.96
N MET A 267 37.01 16.29 -25.05
CA MET A 267 37.14 17.15 -23.89
C MET A 267 37.30 18.57 -24.43
N PRO A 268 36.54 19.56 -23.92
CA PRO A 268 36.78 20.94 -24.28
C PRO A 268 38.25 21.27 -24.00
N ASP A 269 38.84 22.12 -24.84
CA ASP A 269 40.22 22.54 -24.64
C ASP A 269 40.38 23.05 -23.20
N LEU A 270 41.27 22.39 -22.43
CA LEU A 270 41.48 22.66 -21.01
C LEU A 270 41.98 24.10 -20.79
N SER A 271 42.49 24.76 -21.84
CA SER A 271 42.80 26.19 -21.82
C SER A 271 41.58 27.08 -21.56
N GLN A 272 40.37 26.59 -21.85
CA GLN A 272 39.10 27.31 -21.71
C GLN A 272 38.46 27.16 -20.32
N VAL A 273 38.91 26.19 -19.52
CA VAL A 273 38.41 25.98 -18.16
C VAL A 273 39.13 26.91 -17.20
N GLY A 274 38.60 28.13 -17.03
CA GLY A 274 39.05 29.07 -15.99
C GLY A 274 38.63 28.62 -14.58
N GLY A 275 39.46 28.90 -13.58
CA GLY A 275 39.12 28.70 -12.16
C GLY A 275 39.67 27.44 -11.49
N TRP A 276 40.36 26.56 -12.23
CA TRP A 276 41.23 25.55 -11.61
C TRP A 276 42.62 26.19 -11.45
N SER A 277 43.20 26.10 -10.25
CA SER A 277 44.53 26.65 -9.99
C SER A 277 45.50 26.02 -10.99
N LYS A 278 46.04 26.81 -11.93
CA LYS A 278 47.19 26.40 -12.73
C LYS A 278 48.25 25.96 -11.73
N ALA A 279 48.78 24.75 -11.91
CA ALA A 279 49.88 24.28 -11.09
C ALA A 279 50.99 25.35 -11.16
N ASP A 280 51.34 25.88 -10.01
CA ASP A 280 52.37 26.89 -9.87
C ASP A 280 53.67 26.33 -10.48
N PRO A 281 54.22 26.94 -11.54
CA PRO A 281 55.38 26.40 -12.26
C PRO A 281 56.63 26.32 -11.39
N ASP A 282 56.67 27.07 -10.29
CA ASP A 282 57.77 27.06 -9.31
C ASP A 282 57.57 26.00 -8.22
N LYS A 283 56.46 25.25 -8.24
CA LYS A 283 56.20 24.19 -7.27
C LYS A 283 57.05 22.97 -7.62
N PRO A 284 57.86 22.44 -6.68
CA PRO A 284 58.74 21.30 -6.95
C PRO A 284 57.92 20.09 -7.42
N ALA A 285 58.40 19.43 -8.48
CA ALA A 285 57.76 18.27 -9.06
C ALA A 285 57.58 17.15 -8.01
N HIS A 286 56.41 16.52 -8.03
CA HIS A 286 56.05 15.47 -7.07
C HIS A 286 56.93 14.24 -7.25
N ASP A 287 57.48 13.71 -6.14
CA ASP A 287 58.27 12.46 -6.12
C ASP A 287 57.35 11.25 -6.42
N PRO A 288 57.56 10.51 -7.52
CA PRO A 288 56.70 9.41 -7.91
C PRO A 288 56.75 8.20 -6.95
N GLY A 289 57.72 8.15 -6.03
CA GLY A 289 57.89 7.05 -5.06
C GLY A 289 57.07 7.17 -3.78
N ARG A 290 56.32 8.26 -3.56
CA ARG A 290 55.66 8.53 -2.27
C ARG A 290 54.22 9.03 -2.45
N ALA A 291 53.24 8.24 -2.04
CA ALA A 291 51.83 8.60 -2.15
C ALA A 291 51.43 9.73 -1.17
N LEU A 292 50.72 10.74 -1.67
CA LEU A 292 50.04 11.75 -0.86
C LEU A 292 48.58 11.37 -0.65
N PHE A 293 48.07 11.53 0.58
CA PHE A 293 46.63 11.45 0.87
C PHE A 293 46.15 12.81 1.40
N GLY A 294 45.28 13.48 0.65
CA GLY A 294 44.58 14.68 1.12
C GLY A 294 45.46 15.88 1.51
N GLY A 295 46.70 15.96 1.03
CA GLY A 295 47.60 17.08 1.31
C GLY A 295 48.34 17.04 2.66
N TRP A 296 48.19 15.95 3.44
CA TRP A 296 48.90 15.75 4.72
C TRP A 296 49.74 14.48 4.68
N ARG A 297 50.88 14.47 5.40
CA ARG A 297 51.78 13.30 5.44
C ARG A 297 51.42 12.45 6.66
N ILE A 298 51.37 11.12 6.51
CA ILE A 298 51.08 10.18 7.61
C ILE A 298 52.11 10.24 8.75
N ARG A 299 53.37 10.62 8.47
CA ARG A 299 54.37 10.81 9.54
C ARG A 299 54.09 12.02 10.42
N ASP A 300 53.34 13.00 9.92
CA ASP A 300 52.98 14.19 10.69
C ASP A 300 51.86 13.90 11.72
N TRP A 301 51.37 12.65 11.79
CA TRP A 301 50.42 12.19 12.83
C TRP A 301 51.12 11.67 14.09
N GLU A 302 52.37 11.22 14.02
CA GLU A 302 53.07 10.60 15.17
C GLU A 302 53.82 11.62 16.06
N GLU A 303 54.03 12.86 15.59
CA GLU A 303 54.69 13.92 16.37
C GLU A 303 53.70 14.86 17.11
N GLY A 304 52.42 14.49 17.15
CA GLY A 304 51.33 15.28 17.75
C GLY A 304 50.68 14.65 18.99
N GLN A 305 51.44 13.94 19.83
CA GLN A 305 51.03 13.53 21.19
C GLN A 305 52.05 13.98 22.24
#